data_AF-A0A5C8IPK6-F1
#
_entry.id   AF-A0A5C8IPK6-F1
#
_cell.length_a   1.000
_cell.length_b   1.000
_cell.length_c   1.000
_cell.angle_alpha   90.00
_cell.angle_beta   90.00
_cell.angle_gamma   90.00
#
_symmetry.space_group_name_H-M   'P 1'
#
loop_
_entity.id
_entity.type
_entity.pdbx_description
1 polymer ?
#
loop_
_entity_poly.entity_id
_entity_poly.type
_entity_poly.pdbx_seq_one_letter_code
_entity_poly.pdbx_strand_id
1 'polypeptide(L)'
;MLTTVRRLALLPVAFLVHQAASADVTYVDRCLSGKVDRPACKSMIENFWRYNEHLENAARAKGLDPSLIKAMAAVESRFKANAVSPKGATGLLQIMPATGTQLGVHPSNLAVPGANAMAGAQYVRDMYFRFRDWKLTIAAYNAGPGAVAKYGNQIPPYPETQSYVTQVLTLYARFKHSEQLHSKASVPVALPPAPAGAPLPQLVNTSVHLVKAVTTAPTAAPQMPTAQLSAPHQRAVAPHQTAVKAPGSHPIKVNRFQQSVTHVGRFQYLQ
;
A
#
# COMPACT_ATOMS: atom_id res chain seq x y z
N MET A 1 10.95 -51.61 50.18
CA MET A 1 10.86 -50.16 50.50
C MET A 1 10.89 -49.38 49.19
N LEU A 2 9.89 -48.52 48.98
CA LEU A 2 9.52 -47.87 47.72
C LEU A 2 10.60 -46.92 47.18
N THR A 3 10.87 -46.98 45.87
CA THR A 3 11.54 -45.92 45.11
C THR A 3 10.50 -45.07 44.39
N THR A 4 10.23 -43.88 44.91
CA THR A 4 9.27 -42.93 44.34
C THR A 4 9.98 -42.03 43.32
N VAL A 5 9.78 -42.29 42.02
CA VAL A 5 10.24 -41.38 40.96
C VAL A 5 9.17 -40.31 40.73
N ARG A 6 9.43 -39.08 41.17
CA ARG A 6 8.61 -37.89 40.89
C ARG A 6 8.67 -37.58 39.39
N ARG A 7 7.55 -37.74 38.68
CA ARG A 7 7.38 -37.24 37.31
C ARG A 7 7.25 -35.72 37.35
N LEU A 8 8.24 -35.01 36.82
CA LEU A 8 8.18 -33.57 36.56
C LEU A 8 7.26 -33.35 35.34
N ALA A 9 6.09 -32.75 35.56
CA ALA A 9 5.19 -32.39 34.48
C ALA A 9 5.76 -31.16 33.75
N LEU A 10 6.18 -31.35 32.50
CA LEU A 10 6.51 -30.27 31.58
C LEU A 10 5.20 -29.58 31.16
N LEU A 11 4.98 -28.35 31.64
CA LEU A 11 3.92 -27.47 31.15
C LEU A 11 4.21 -27.08 29.68
N PRO A 12 3.19 -27.04 28.80
CA PRO A 12 3.39 -26.69 27.40
C PRO A 12 3.75 -25.20 27.24
N VAL A 13 4.88 -24.94 26.60
CA VAL A 13 5.45 -23.61 26.25
C VAL A 13 4.60 -22.85 25.20
N ALA A 14 3.38 -23.29 24.92
CA ALA A 14 2.56 -22.79 23.82
C ALA A 14 1.89 -21.41 24.08
N PHE A 15 1.93 -20.87 25.29
CA PHE A 15 1.14 -19.68 25.65
C PHE A 15 1.86 -18.32 25.45
N LEU A 16 3.17 -18.31 25.23
CA LEU A 16 3.95 -17.07 25.22
C LEU A 16 4.00 -16.32 23.87
N VAL A 17 3.59 -16.94 22.76
CA VAL A 17 3.71 -16.33 21.42
C VAL A 17 2.54 -15.39 21.07
N HIS A 18 1.42 -15.46 21.80
CA HIS A 18 0.22 -14.66 21.50
C HIS A 18 0.25 -13.18 21.97
N GLN A 19 1.21 -12.77 22.80
CA GLN A 19 1.18 -11.42 23.41
C GLN A 19 1.67 -10.30 22.49
N ALA A 20 2.67 -10.53 21.64
CA ALA A 20 3.32 -9.46 20.88
C ALA A 20 2.40 -8.81 19.82
N ALA A 21 1.56 -9.60 19.14
CA ALA A 21 0.60 -9.11 18.15
C ALA A 21 -0.50 -8.22 18.77
N SER A 22 -0.90 -8.54 20.01
CA SER A 22 -1.89 -7.77 20.75
C SER A 22 -1.36 -6.42 21.23
N ALA A 23 -0.03 -6.26 21.41
CA ALA A 23 0.56 -5.06 21.98
C ALA A 23 0.56 -3.84 21.03
N ASP A 24 0.57 -4.05 19.69
CA ASP A 24 0.68 -2.95 18.72
C ASP A 24 -0.70 -2.41 18.27
N VAL A 25 -1.67 -3.30 18.01
CA VAL A 25 -3.08 -2.90 17.80
C VAL A 25 -3.63 -2.17 19.00
N THR A 26 -3.35 -2.69 20.20
CA THR A 26 -3.77 -2.03 21.44
C THR A 26 -3.10 -0.68 21.60
N TYR A 27 -1.88 -0.49 21.12
CA TYR A 27 -1.24 0.83 21.18
C TYR A 27 -1.95 1.85 20.29
N VAL A 28 -2.15 1.55 19.01
CA VAL A 28 -2.84 2.48 18.08
C VAL A 28 -4.27 2.76 18.54
N ASP A 29 -5.02 1.71 18.90
CA ASP A 29 -6.40 1.83 19.39
C ASP A 29 -6.50 2.67 20.67
N ARG A 30 -5.61 2.41 21.65
CA ARG A 30 -5.59 3.16 22.90
C ARG A 30 -5.17 4.61 22.68
N CYS A 31 -4.24 4.86 21.76
CA CYS A 31 -3.85 6.20 21.36
C CYS A 31 -5.01 6.99 20.77
N LEU A 32 -5.69 6.41 19.77
CA LEU A 32 -6.86 7.01 19.15
C LEU A 32 -8.07 7.12 20.10
N SER A 33 -8.04 6.44 21.25
CA SER A 33 -9.06 6.54 22.30
C SER A 33 -8.69 7.50 23.42
N GLY A 34 -7.54 8.19 23.36
CA GLY A 34 -7.06 9.05 24.44
C GLY A 34 -6.64 8.30 25.71
N LYS A 35 -6.48 6.98 25.66
CA LYS A 35 -6.09 6.13 26.81
C LYS A 35 -4.57 6.03 27.00
N VAL A 36 -3.79 6.75 26.19
CA VAL A 36 -2.33 6.81 26.24
C VAL A 36 -1.91 8.25 26.02
N ASP A 37 -1.24 8.84 27.02
CA ASP A 37 -0.59 10.14 26.89
C ASP A 37 0.93 9.95 26.86
N ARG A 38 1.47 9.75 25.66
CA ARG A 38 2.94 9.62 25.44
C ARG A 38 3.35 10.43 24.21
N PRO A 39 4.60 10.94 24.14
CA PRO A 39 5.08 11.69 22.97
C PRO A 39 4.90 10.95 21.65
N ALA A 40 5.20 9.64 21.62
CA ALA A 40 5.01 8.82 20.42
C ALA A 40 3.55 8.74 19.96
N CYS A 41 2.59 8.84 20.90
CA CYS A 41 1.17 8.84 20.62
C CYS A 41 0.74 10.16 19.98
N LYS A 42 1.22 11.28 20.55
CA LYS A 42 0.99 12.63 20.02
C LYS A 42 1.52 12.76 18.60
N SER A 43 2.78 12.35 18.36
CA SER A 43 3.36 12.37 17.03
C SER A 43 2.62 11.47 16.04
N MET A 44 2.11 10.32 16.46
CA MET A 44 1.30 9.46 15.59
C MET A 44 -0.01 10.14 15.19
N ILE A 45 -0.71 10.79 16.14
CA ILE A 45 -1.96 11.51 15.88
C ILE A 45 -1.69 12.73 14.97
N GLU A 46 -0.63 13.50 15.23
CA GLU A 46 -0.23 14.61 14.36
C GLU A 46 0.07 14.13 12.92
N ASN A 47 0.80 13.04 12.78
CA ASN A 47 1.09 12.44 11.48
C ASN A 47 -0.17 11.91 10.78
N PHE A 48 -1.10 11.31 11.53
CA PHE A 48 -2.39 10.87 11.01
C PHE A 48 -3.11 12.04 10.33
N TRP A 49 -3.30 13.16 11.04
CA TRP A 49 -3.98 14.33 10.48
C TRP A 49 -3.20 14.96 9.32
N ARG A 50 -1.87 15.06 9.45
CA ARG A 50 -1.00 15.63 8.41
C ARG A 50 -1.09 14.90 7.08
N TYR A 51 -1.22 13.58 7.10
CA TYR A 51 -1.18 12.75 5.88
C TYR A 51 -2.54 12.13 5.50
N ASN A 52 -3.60 12.40 6.26
CA ASN A 52 -4.94 11.83 6.03
C ASN A 52 -5.43 12.07 4.60
N GLU A 53 -5.31 13.29 4.10
CA GLU A 53 -5.77 13.64 2.75
C GLU A 53 -5.09 12.80 1.66
N HIS A 54 -3.77 12.56 1.76
CA HIS A 54 -3.06 11.71 0.81
C HIS A 54 -3.57 10.27 0.81
N LEU A 55 -3.83 9.71 2.00
CA LEU A 55 -4.35 8.34 2.15
C LEU A 55 -5.77 8.23 1.60
N GLU A 56 -6.63 9.21 1.88
CA GLU A 56 -7.99 9.20 1.39
C GLU A 56 -8.07 9.40 -0.13
N ASN A 57 -7.30 10.34 -0.68
CA ASN A 57 -7.28 10.59 -2.11
C ASN A 57 -6.75 9.38 -2.88
N ALA A 58 -5.69 8.72 -2.36
CA ALA A 58 -5.18 7.48 -2.94
C ALA A 58 -6.22 6.35 -2.89
N ALA A 59 -6.90 6.16 -1.74
CA ALA A 59 -7.94 5.15 -1.60
C ALA A 59 -9.08 5.37 -2.60
N ARG A 60 -9.63 6.60 -2.65
CA ARG A 60 -10.70 6.98 -3.57
C ARG A 60 -10.30 6.80 -5.03
N ALA A 61 -9.11 7.25 -5.42
CA ALA A 61 -8.59 7.09 -6.78
C ALA A 61 -8.45 5.63 -7.22
N LYS A 62 -8.32 4.70 -6.27
CA LYS A 62 -8.22 3.25 -6.53
C LYS A 62 -9.51 2.49 -6.23
N GLY A 63 -10.61 3.20 -5.92
CA GLY A 63 -11.90 2.59 -5.59
C GLY A 63 -11.85 1.71 -4.34
N LEU A 64 -11.00 2.09 -3.38
CA LEU A 64 -10.85 1.40 -2.10
C LEU A 64 -11.52 2.23 -1.00
N ASP A 65 -11.91 1.56 0.09
CA ASP A 65 -12.39 2.24 1.28
C ASP A 65 -11.23 3.00 1.96
N PRO A 66 -11.35 4.33 2.18
CA PRO A 66 -10.31 5.09 2.87
C PRO A 66 -9.95 4.54 4.25
N SER A 67 -10.91 3.97 4.98
CA SER A 67 -10.66 3.40 6.31
C SER A 67 -9.71 2.21 6.26
N LEU A 68 -9.71 1.43 5.16
CA LEU A 68 -8.80 0.29 4.99
C LEU A 68 -7.36 0.79 4.80
N ILE A 69 -7.17 1.79 3.95
CA ILE A 69 -5.84 2.38 3.70
C ILE A 69 -5.30 3.07 4.95
N LYS A 70 -6.16 3.78 5.72
CA LYS A 70 -5.80 4.35 7.03
C LYS A 70 -5.38 3.25 8.02
N ALA A 71 -6.09 2.13 8.06
CA ALA A 71 -5.75 0.98 8.92
C ALA A 71 -4.40 0.37 8.56
N MET A 72 -4.12 0.18 7.27
CA MET A 72 -2.83 -0.34 6.82
C MET A 72 -1.69 0.64 7.15
N ALA A 73 -1.85 1.94 6.89
CA ALA A 73 -0.83 2.94 7.22
C ALA A 73 -0.53 3.03 8.72
N ALA A 74 -1.52 2.76 9.57
CA ALA A 74 -1.33 2.68 11.01
C ALA A 74 -0.41 1.51 11.40
N VAL A 75 -0.64 0.31 10.85
CA VAL A 75 0.17 -0.88 11.12
C VAL A 75 1.56 -0.78 10.50
N GLU A 76 1.66 -0.27 9.28
CA GLU A 76 2.91 -0.23 8.51
C GLU A 76 3.91 0.79 9.07
N SER A 77 3.47 2.00 9.39
CA SER A 77 4.39 3.10 9.72
C SER A 77 3.98 3.93 10.92
N ARG A 78 2.80 3.67 11.50
CA ARG A 78 2.14 4.59 12.44
C ARG A 78 2.08 6.00 11.85
N PHE A 79 1.72 6.08 10.57
CA PHE A 79 1.63 7.30 9.75
C PHE A 79 2.95 8.05 9.54
N LYS A 80 4.12 7.43 9.77
CA LYS A 80 5.42 8.07 9.52
C LYS A 80 5.79 8.01 8.04
N ALA A 81 5.67 9.13 7.33
CA ALA A 81 5.98 9.19 5.90
C ALA A 81 7.45 8.93 5.53
N ASN A 82 8.39 9.11 6.47
CA ASN A 82 9.81 8.83 6.28
C ASN A 82 10.26 7.50 6.92
N ALA A 83 9.33 6.63 7.32
CA ALA A 83 9.67 5.32 7.88
C ALA A 83 10.41 4.47 6.85
N VAL A 84 11.51 3.84 7.27
CA VAL A 84 12.26 2.87 6.49
C VAL A 84 12.49 1.63 7.36
N SER A 85 12.02 0.47 6.91
CA SER A 85 12.24 -0.79 7.62
C SER A 85 13.67 -1.32 7.42
N PRO A 86 14.13 -2.27 8.24
CA PRO A 86 15.43 -2.93 8.03
C PRO A 86 15.56 -3.62 6.65
N LYS A 87 14.44 -3.99 6.02
CA LYS A 87 14.38 -4.59 4.69
C LYS A 87 14.28 -3.53 3.57
N GLY A 88 14.22 -2.25 3.90
CA GLY A 88 14.12 -1.13 2.95
C GLY A 88 12.70 -0.74 2.55
N ALA A 89 11.67 -1.34 3.15
CA ALA A 89 10.28 -0.91 2.94
C ALA A 89 10.13 0.54 3.39
N THR A 90 9.54 1.41 2.55
CA THR A 90 9.60 2.87 2.74
C THR A 90 8.22 3.50 2.77
N GLY A 91 8.05 4.51 3.63
CA GLY A 91 6.92 5.42 3.66
C GLY A 91 5.68 4.94 4.40
N LEU A 92 4.57 5.66 4.21
CA LEU A 92 3.30 5.48 4.93
C LEU A 92 2.77 4.04 4.87
N LEU A 93 2.86 3.42 3.71
CA LEU A 93 2.36 2.08 3.41
C LEU A 93 3.51 1.07 3.20
N GLN A 94 4.73 1.41 3.62
CA GLN A 94 5.91 0.54 3.61
C GLN A 94 6.10 -0.23 2.30
N ILE A 95 6.18 0.50 1.20
CA ILE A 95 6.38 -0.09 -0.12
C ILE A 95 7.84 -0.48 -0.30
N MET A 96 8.08 -1.72 -0.73
CA MET A 96 9.42 -2.18 -1.10
C MET A 96 9.89 -1.45 -2.37
N PRO A 97 11.17 -1.06 -2.48
CA PRO A 97 11.70 -0.35 -3.64
C PRO A 97 11.42 -1.05 -4.98
N ALA A 98 11.58 -2.37 -5.04
CA ALA A 98 11.27 -3.15 -6.25
C ALA A 98 9.78 -3.05 -6.64
N THR A 99 8.87 -3.14 -5.66
CA THR A 99 7.43 -2.96 -5.87
C THR A 99 7.10 -1.54 -6.30
N GLY A 100 7.73 -0.53 -5.69
CA GLY A 100 7.58 0.87 -6.11
C GLY A 100 7.94 1.09 -7.58
N THR A 101 9.07 0.55 -8.02
CA THR A 101 9.50 0.62 -9.43
C THR A 101 8.49 -0.05 -10.37
N GLN A 102 7.96 -1.21 -10.01
CA GLN A 102 6.92 -1.90 -10.79
C GLN A 102 5.63 -1.07 -10.91
N LEU A 103 5.35 -0.23 -9.91
CA LEU A 103 4.20 0.67 -9.85
C LEU A 103 4.49 2.08 -10.42
N GLY A 104 5.67 2.28 -11.04
CA GLY A 104 6.04 3.54 -11.68
C GLY A 104 6.56 4.63 -10.73
N VAL A 105 6.90 4.28 -9.48
CA VAL A 105 7.48 5.22 -8.50
C VAL A 105 8.97 4.94 -8.32
N HIS A 106 9.80 5.93 -8.63
CA HIS A 106 11.25 5.83 -8.41
C HIS A 106 11.56 5.64 -6.91
N PRO A 107 12.53 4.80 -6.51
CA PRO A 107 12.84 4.53 -5.10
C PRO A 107 13.10 5.77 -4.24
N SER A 108 13.76 6.81 -4.80
CA SER A 108 14.01 8.07 -4.10
C SER A 108 12.74 8.83 -3.70
N ASN A 109 11.62 8.54 -4.36
CA ASN A 109 10.35 9.23 -4.16
C ASN A 109 9.39 8.45 -3.24
N LEU A 110 9.78 7.26 -2.75
CA LEU A 110 8.92 6.45 -1.89
C LEU A 110 8.64 7.07 -0.51
N ALA A 111 9.45 8.04 -0.07
CA ALA A 111 9.17 8.80 1.15
C ALA A 111 8.24 10.01 0.91
N VAL A 112 7.90 10.32 -0.35
CA VAL A 112 6.93 11.39 -0.67
C VAL A 112 5.52 10.86 -0.32
N PRO A 113 4.80 11.48 0.64
CA PRO A 113 3.56 10.93 1.19
C PRO A 113 2.52 10.56 0.13
N GLY A 114 2.23 11.47 -0.80
CA GLY A 114 1.26 11.26 -1.87
C GLY A 114 1.65 10.15 -2.85
N ALA A 115 2.93 10.08 -3.24
CA ALA A 115 3.43 9.03 -4.14
C ALA A 115 3.37 7.65 -3.47
N ASN A 116 3.76 7.57 -2.20
CA ASN A 116 3.70 6.34 -1.42
C ASN A 116 2.27 5.85 -1.21
N ALA A 117 1.36 6.75 -0.82
CA ALA A 117 -0.05 6.44 -0.62
C ALA A 117 -0.68 5.91 -1.91
N MET A 118 -0.42 6.57 -3.06
CA MET A 118 -0.93 6.15 -4.36
C MET A 118 -0.39 4.77 -4.78
N ALA A 119 0.92 4.53 -4.59
CA ALA A 119 1.54 3.25 -4.90
C ALA A 119 0.97 2.12 -4.01
N GLY A 120 0.86 2.35 -2.69
CA GLY A 120 0.31 1.33 -1.81
C GLY A 120 -1.17 1.06 -2.05
N ALA A 121 -1.99 2.09 -2.30
CA ALA A 121 -3.39 1.89 -2.69
C ALA A 121 -3.51 1.11 -4.03
N GLN A 122 -2.64 1.39 -5.01
CA GLN A 122 -2.59 0.61 -6.24
C GLN A 122 -2.24 -0.87 -5.94
N TYR A 123 -1.23 -1.11 -5.11
CA TYR A 123 -0.82 -2.47 -4.77
C TYR A 123 -1.92 -3.25 -4.03
N VAL A 124 -2.65 -2.61 -3.10
CA VAL A 124 -3.83 -3.21 -2.45
C VAL A 124 -4.90 -3.58 -3.48
N ARG A 125 -5.19 -2.69 -4.44
CA ARG A 125 -6.15 -2.95 -5.51
C ARG A 125 -5.73 -4.15 -6.37
N ASP A 126 -4.46 -4.24 -6.73
CA ASP A 126 -3.94 -5.35 -7.52
C ASP A 126 -4.03 -6.68 -6.76
N MET A 127 -3.76 -6.68 -5.45
CA MET A 127 -3.96 -7.85 -4.60
C MET A 127 -5.45 -8.23 -4.50
N TYR A 128 -6.35 -7.25 -4.38
CA TYR A 128 -7.78 -7.52 -4.34
C TYR A 128 -8.29 -8.12 -5.66
N PHE A 129 -7.80 -7.63 -6.80
CA PHE A 129 -8.16 -8.22 -8.09
C PHE A 129 -7.70 -9.66 -8.24
N ARG A 130 -6.54 -10.00 -7.67
CA ARG A 130 -5.99 -11.34 -7.70
C ARG A 130 -6.73 -12.32 -6.79
N PHE A 131 -7.05 -11.91 -5.55
CA PHE A 131 -7.57 -12.84 -4.54
C PHE A 131 -9.07 -12.74 -4.30
N ARG A 132 -9.71 -11.63 -4.65
CA ARG A 132 -11.16 -11.36 -4.46
C ARG A 132 -11.67 -11.52 -3.02
N ASP A 133 -10.77 -11.57 -2.05
CA ASP A 133 -11.04 -11.69 -0.63
C ASP A 133 -10.17 -10.70 0.13
N TRP A 134 -10.77 -9.92 1.04
CA TRP A 134 -10.05 -8.87 1.75
C TRP A 134 -9.02 -9.41 2.75
N LYS A 135 -9.26 -10.56 3.39
CA LYS A 135 -8.28 -11.16 4.31
C LYS A 135 -7.06 -11.66 3.54
N LEU A 136 -7.27 -12.30 2.40
CA LEU A 136 -6.19 -12.75 1.51
C LEU A 136 -5.46 -11.58 0.86
N THR A 137 -6.17 -10.50 0.53
CA THR A 137 -5.57 -9.25 0.02
C THR A 137 -4.59 -8.66 1.03
N ILE A 138 -5.02 -8.53 2.29
CA ILE A 138 -4.20 -8.01 3.38
C ILE A 138 -3.01 -8.95 3.67
N ALA A 139 -3.25 -10.28 3.65
CA ALA A 139 -2.19 -11.26 3.82
C ALA A 139 -1.15 -11.19 2.68
N ALA A 140 -1.61 -11.06 1.43
CA ALA A 140 -0.75 -10.99 0.25
C ALA A 140 0.06 -9.70 0.20
N TYR A 141 -0.49 -8.60 0.71
CA TYR A 141 0.23 -7.34 0.83
C TYR A 141 1.48 -7.51 1.72
N ASN A 142 1.32 -8.17 2.87
CA ASN A 142 2.39 -8.38 3.85
C ASN A 142 3.34 -9.54 3.47
N ALA A 143 2.81 -10.72 3.19
CA ALA A 143 3.61 -11.93 2.93
C ALA A 143 4.07 -12.07 1.47
N GLY A 144 3.53 -11.22 0.58
CA GLY A 144 3.65 -11.37 -0.86
C GLY A 144 2.61 -12.35 -1.44
N PRO A 145 2.11 -12.10 -2.67
CA PRO A 145 1.08 -12.92 -3.29
C PRO A 145 1.56 -14.33 -3.63
N GLY A 146 2.87 -14.53 -3.82
CA GLY A 146 3.45 -15.86 -4.03
C GLY A 146 3.32 -16.77 -2.81
N ALA A 147 3.45 -16.21 -1.60
CA ALA A 147 3.24 -16.97 -0.37
C ALA A 147 1.78 -17.41 -0.23
N VAL A 148 0.82 -16.49 -0.41
CA VAL A 148 -0.62 -16.84 -0.35
C VAL A 148 -0.97 -17.92 -1.38
N ALA A 149 -0.45 -17.81 -2.62
CA ALA A 149 -0.65 -18.82 -3.65
C ALA A 149 -0.03 -20.19 -3.26
N LYS A 150 1.18 -20.19 -2.70
CA LYS A 150 1.87 -21.40 -2.23
C LYS A 150 1.06 -22.16 -1.18
N TYR A 151 0.32 -21.45 -0.32
CA TYR A 151 -0.56 -22.05 0.69
C TYR A 151 -2.01 -22.24 0.20
N GLY A 152 -2.22 -22.37 -1.11
CA GLY A 152 -3.53 -22.71 -1.67
C GLY A 152 -4.57 -21.61 -1.51
N ASN A 153 -4.17 -20.35 -1.65
CA ASN A 153 -5.00 -19.16 -1.44
C ASN A 153 -5.59 -19.10 -0.03
N GLN A 154 -4.75 -19.40 0.96
CA GLN A 154 -5.05 -19.24 2.38
C GLN A 154 -4.06 -18.27 3.01
N ILE A 155 -4.41 -17.72 4.16
CA ILE A 155 -3.47 -16.93 4.96
C ILE A 155 -2.30 -17.87 5.33
N PRO A 156 -1.05 -17.57 4.91
CA PRO A 156 0.09 -18.39 5.23
C PRO A 156 0.22 -18.59 6.75
N PRO A 157 0.75 -19.73 7.22
CA PRO A 157 1.00 -20.00 8.64
C PRO A 157 2.23 -19.22 9.15
N TYR A 158 2.34 -17.95 8.78
CA TYR A 158 3.37 -17.02 9.22
C TYR A 158 2.80 -16.20 10.37
N PRO A 159 3.33 -16.32 11.60
CA PRO A 159 2.81 -15.60 12.76
C PRO A 159 2.73 -14.08 12.53
N GLU A 160 3.72 -13.51 11.84
CA GLU A 160 3.75 -12.10 11.45
C GLU A 160 2.55 -11.72 10.57
N THR A 161 2.25 -12.51 9.53
CA THR A 161 1.15 -12.24 8.59
C THR A 161 -0.21 -12.44 9.24
N GLN A 162 -0.40 -13.48 10.05
CA GLN A 162 -1.65 -13.70 10.78
C GLN A 162 -1.93 -12.57 11.77
N SER A 163 -0.88 -12.12 12.47
CA SER A 163 -0.92 -10.93 13.30
C SER A 163 -1.35 -9.73 12.47
N TYR A 164 -0.60 -9.40 11.41
CA TYR A 164 -0.85 -8.27 10.51
C TYR A 164 -2.30 -8.20 10.01
N VAL A 165 -2.84 -9.31 9.52
CA VAL A 165 -4.24 -9.41 9.07
C VAL A 165 -5.21 -9.03 10.20
N THR A 166 -4.98 -9.57 11.40
CA THR A 166 -5.81 -9.28 12.58
C THR A 166 -5.74 -7.79 12.95
N GLN A 167 -4.54 -7.20 12.91
CA GLN A 167 -4.32 -5.78 13.23
C GLN A 167 -5.07 -4.85 12.28
N VAL A 168 -4.88 -5.07 10.97
CA VAL A 168 -5.50 -4.24 9.94
C VAL A 168 -7.02 -4.33 10.02
N LEU A 169 -7.59 -5.53 10.16
CA LEU A 169 -9.06 -5.69 10.24
C LEU A 169 -9.65 -5.03 11.49
N THR A 170 -8.95 -5.10 12.63
CA THR A 170 -9.39 -4.46 13.88
C THR A 170 -9.41 -2.93 13.72
N LEU A 171 -8.32 -2.35 13.20
CA LEU A 171 -8.23 -0.91 12.97
C LEU A 171 -9.18 -0.45 11.87
N TYR A 172 -9.40 -1.27 10.85
CA TYR A 172 -10.36 -0.97 9.78
C TYR A 172 -11.78 -0.83 10.33
N ALA A 173 -12.22 -1.77 11.17
CA ALA A 173 -13.53 -1.69 11.82
C ALA A 173 -13.66 -0.41 12.67
N ARG A 174 -12.60 -0.04 13.39
CA ARG A 174 -12.58 1.19 14.19
C ARG A 174 -12.68 2.46 13.33
N PHE A 175 -11.89 2.57 12.27
CA PHE A 175 -11.94 3.73 11.38
C PHE A 175 -13.30 3.83 10.68
N LYS A 176 -13.87 2.71 10.23
CA LYS A 176 -15.21 2.66 9.64
C LYS A 176 -16.28 3.16 10.60
N HIS A 177 -16.23 2.75 11.87
CA HIS A 177 -17.16 3.22 12.88
C HIS A 177 -17.01 4.73 13.14
N SER A 178 -15.78 5.23 13.23
CA SER A 178 -15.51 6.67 13.39
C SER A 178 -16.10 7.49 12.24
N GLU A 179 -15.86 7.09 10.98
CA GLU A 179 -16.41 7.77 9.79
C GLU A 179 -17.95 7.77 9.78
N GLN A 180 -18.57 6.69 10.24
CA GLN A 180 -20.03 6.60 10.35
C GLN A 180 -20.60 7.52 11.42
N LEU A 181 -19.91 7.68 12.56
CA LEU A 181 -20.33 8.62 13.60
C LEU A 181 -20.22 10.07 13.12
N HIS A 182 -19.11 10.42 12.46
CA HIS A 182 -18.94 11.77 11.92
C HIS A 182 -19.97 12.08 10.84
N SER A 183 -20.23 11.16 9.90
CA SER A 183 -21.24 11.39 8.85
C SER A 183 -22.66 11.53 9.40
N LYS A 184 -23.02 10.77 10.44
CA LYS A 184 -24.32 10.93 11.15
C LYS A 184 -24.41 12.23 11.94
N ALA A 185 -23.31 12.68 12.55
CA ALA A 185 -23.26 13.97 13.25
C ALA A 185 -23.24 15.17 12.27
N SER A 186 -22.90 14.94 11.00
CA SER A 186 -22.84 15.95 9.94
C SER A 186 -24.15 16.14 9.19
N VAL A 187 -25.25 15.49 9.60
CA VAL A 187 -26.58 15.84 9.08
C VAL A 187 -26.79 17.32 9.35
N PRO A 188 -27.07 18.16 8.33
CA PRO A 188 -27.34 19.56 8.58
C PRO A 188 -28.55 19.60 9.51
N VAL A 189 -28.35 20.07 10.74
CA VAL A 189 -29.45 20.60 11.54
C VAL A 189 -30.10 21.63 10.62
N ALA A 190 -31.31 21.34 10.13
CA ALA A 190 -32.09 22.30 9.40
C ALA A 190 -32.08 23.57 10.26
N LEU A 191 -31.46 24.64 9.76
CA LEU A 191 -31.56 25.94 10.40
C LEU A 191 -33.05 26.14 10.69
N PRO A 192 -33.43 26.47 11.95
CA PRO A 192 -34.82 26.82 12.21
C PRO A 192 -35.23 27.87 11.18
N PRO A 193 -36.44 27.79 10.60
CA PRO A 193 -36.88 28.77 9.62
C PRO A 193 -36.63 30.15 10.21
N ALA A 194 -35.86 30.97 9.47
CA ALA A 194 -35.56 32.32 9.91
C ALA A 194 -36.89 32.99 10.31
N PRO A 195 -36.93 33.72 11.45
CA PRO A 195 -38.15 34.43 11.83
C PRO A 195 -38.57 35.31 10.65
N ALA A 196 -39.83 35.16 10.22
CA ALA A 196 -40.40 35.95 9.14
C ALA A 196 -40.23 37.44 9.48
N GLY A 197 -39.36 38.14 8.75
CA GLY A 197 -39.06 39.55 8.97
C GLY A 197 -37.61 39.90 9.28
N ALA A 198 -36.69 38.94 9.40
CA ALA A 198 -35.27 39.27 9.44
C ALA A 198 -34.79 39.74 8.04
N PRO A 199 -34.12 40.91 7.91
CA PRO A 199 -33.58 41.34 6.63
C PRO A 199 -32.55 40.32 6.13
N LEU A 200 -32.68 39.93 4.86
CA LEU A 200 -31.70 39.09 4.18
C LEU A 200 -30.31 39.71 4.39
N PRO A 201 -29.30 38.98 4.90
CA PRO A 201 -27.94 39.47 4.89
C PRO A 201 -27.56 39.66 3.41
N GLN A 202 -27.19 40.89 3.06
CA GLN A 202 -26.57 41.19 1.78
C GLN A 202 -25.38 40.22 1.62
N LEU A 203 -25.35 39.45 0.53
CA LEU A 203 -24.19 38.66 0.16
C LEU A 203 -23.01 39.61 -0.04
N VAL A 204 -22.24 39.83 1.02
CA VAL A 204 -20.88 40.33 0.89
C VAL A 204 -20.06 39.17 0.35
N ASN A 205 -19.68 39.31 -0.91
CA ASN A 205 -18.76 38.41 -1.60
C ASN A 205 -17.36 38.61 -1.00
N THR A 206 -17.13 38.08 0.21
CA THR A 206 -15.77 38.00 0.77
C THR A 206 -15.10 36.81 0.15
N SER A 207 -14.37 37.07 -0.94
CA SER A 207 -13.34 36.21 -1.49
C SER A 207 -12.50 35.64 -0.36
N VAL A 208 -12.57 34.31 -0.22
CA VAL A 208 -11.62 33.54 0.59
C VAL A 208 -10.21 33.92 0.15
N HIS A 209 -9.39 34.39 1.09
CA HIS A 209 -7.98 34.64 0.88
C HIS A 209 -7.28 33.35 0.43
N LEU A 210 -7.13 33.21 -0.89
CA LEU A 210 -6.18 32.31 -1.51
C LEU A 210 -4.86 33.06 -1.65
N VAL A 211 -3.84 32.53 -0.97
CA VAL A 211 -2.40 32.57 -1.31
C VAL A 211 -1.88 33.84 -2.00
N LYS A 212 -1.03 34.56 -1.27
CA LYS A 212 -0.12 35.60 -1.78
C LYS A 212 0.84 34.97 -2.81
N ALA A 213 0.44 34.94 -4.07
CA ALA A 213 1.33 34.75 -5.20
C ALA A 213 1.69 36.13 -5.76
N VAL A 214 2.94 36.53 -5.56
CA VAL A 214 3.56 37.68 -6.23
C VAL A 214 3.47 37.45 -7.73
N THR A 215 2.69 38.26 -8.41
CA THR A 215 2.64 38.32 -9.88
C THR A 215 3.02 39.74 -10.28
N THR A 216 4.23 39.90 -10.83
CA THR A 216 4.59 41.02 -11.68
C THR A 216 4.64 40.50 -13.11
N ALA A 217 3.85 41.10 -13.99
CA ALA A 217 3.89 40.95 -15.44
C ALA A 217 4.26 42.33 -16.06
N PRO A 218 4.47 42.47 -17.37
CA PRO A 218 5.18 41.61 -18.33
C PRO A 218 6.21 42.42 -19.17
N THR A 219 7.19 41.80 -19.83
CA THR A 219 7.78 42.38 -21.06
C THR A 219 8.42 41.32 -21.98
N ALA A 220 7.93 41.30 -23.23
CA ALA A 220 8.51 40.87 -24.52
C ALA A 220 9.27 39.53 -24.67
N ALA A 221 8.81 38.76 -25.66
CA ALA A 221 9.45 37.59 -26.25
C ALA A 221 10.70 37.93 -27.09
N PRO A 222 11.60 36.95 -27.26
CA PRO A 222 12.11 36.66 -28.60
C PRO A 222 12.03 35.17 -28.98
N GLN A 223 12.11 34.98 -30.29
CA GLN A 223 11.76 33.79 -31.08
C GLN A 223 12.72 32.60 -30.88
N MET A 224 12.18 31.39 -31.03
CA MET A 224 12.93 30.12 -31.06
C MET A 224 13.54 29.86 -32.46
N PRO A 225 14.74 29.26 -32.54
CA PRO A 225 15.14 28.49 -33.71
C PRO A 225 14.60 27.05 -33.61
N THR A 226 14.04 26.61 -34.73
CA THR A 226 13.66 25.24 -35.08
C THR A 226 14.81 24.24 -34.96
N ALA A 227 14.57 23.10 -34.32
CA ALA A 227 15.38 21.89 -34.50
C ALA A 227 14.48 20.65 -34.52
N GLN A 228 14.74 19.82 -35.53
CA GLN A 228 13.85 18.85 -36.13
C GLN A 228 13.78 17.51 -35.36
N LEU A 229 12.64 16.85 -35.51
CA LEU A 229 12.46 15.41 -35.26
C LEU A 229 13.51 14.59 -36.01
N SER A 230 14.09 13.60 -35.32
CA SER A 230 14.63 12.39 -35.95
C SER A 230 14.40 11.21 -35.02
N ALA A 231 13.72 10.20 -35.56
CA ALA A 231 13.43 8.92 -34.90
C ALA A 231 14.60 7.93 -35.11
N PRO A 232 14.47 6.65 -34.67
CA PRO A 232 15.36 6.01 -33.73
C PRO A 232 16.56 5.30 -34.37
N HIS A 233 17.66 5.19 -33.64
CA HIS A 233 18.72 4.23 -33.95
C HIS A 233 18.71 3.07 -32.96
N GLN A 234 18.40 1.90 -33.51
CA GLN A 234 18.62 0.60 -32.93
C GLN A 234 20.12 0.41 -32.68
N ARG A 235 20.50 0.04 -31.44
CA ARG A 235 21.77 -0.66 -31.23
C ARG A 235 21.50 -1.89 -30.39
N ALA A 236 21.64 -3.02 -31.06
CA ALA A 236 21.64 -4.35 -30.47
C ALA A 236 22.72 -4.45 -29.39
N VAL A 237 22.33 -4.91 -28.20
CA VAL A 237 23.26 -5.49 -27.24
C VAL A 237 23.11 -7.00 -27.35
N ALA A 238 24.06 -7.60 -28.07
CA ALA A 238 24.24 -9.04 -28.17
C ALA A 238 24.73 -9.62 -26.84
N PRO A 239 24.47 -10.92 -26.56
CA PRO A 239 24.67 -11.54 -25.26
C PRO A 239 26.15 -11.83 -25.01
N HIS A 240 26.61 -11.58 -23.77
CA HIS A 240 27.86 -12.14 -23.28
C HIS A 240 27.71 -13.67 -23.13
N GLN A 241 28.17 -14.39 -24.15
CA GLN A 241 28.55 -15.78 -24.04
C GLN A 241 29.99 -15.85 -23.51
N THR A 242 30.19 -16.44 -22.34
CA THR A 242 31.48 -17.00 -21.94
C THR A 242 31.44 -18.50 -22.21
N ALA A 243 32.17 -18.93 -23.23
CA ALA A 243 32.36 -20.33 -23.56
C ALA A 243 33.38 -21.00 -22.62
N VAL A 244 32.91 -22.06 -21.97
CA VAL A 244 33.51 -23.39 -21.74
C VAL A 244 35.05 -23.52 -21.77
N LYS A 245 35.56 -24.13 -20.69
CA LYS A 245 36.69 -25.09 -20.76
C LYS A 245 36.30 -26.37 -20.00
N ALA A 246 36.13 -27.47 -20.72
CA ALA A 246 36.08 -28.83 -20.19
C ALA A 246 36.93 -29.74 -21.07
N PRO A 247 37.66 -30.72 -20.50
CA PRO A 247 38.08 -31.89 -21.25
C PRO A 247 37.63 -33.22 -20.61
N GLY A 248 37.28 -34.20 -21.46
CA GLY A 248 37.12 -35.63 -21.14
C GLY A 248 35.73 -36.18 -21.52
N SER A 249 35.51 -36.67 -22.76
CA SER A 249 35.55 -38.10 -23.19
C SER A 249 34.47 -38.98 -22.52
N HIS A 250 33.57 -39.74 -23.15
CA HIS A 250 33.41 -40.37 -24.49
C HIS A 250 31.93 -40.88 -24.63
N PRO A 251 31.48 -41.46 -25.77
CA PRO A 251 30.13 -41.27 -26.33
C PRO A 251 29.12 -42.40 -26.08
N ILE A 252 27.81 -42.10 -26.16
CA ILE A 252 26.75 -43.07 -26.48
C ILE A 252 25.83 -42.52 -27.58
N LYS A 253 25.46 -43.43 -28.48
CA LYS A 253 24.88 -43.30 -29.83
C LYS A 253 23.41 -42.86 -29.87
N VAL A 254 23.13 -42.02 -30.89
CA VAL A 254 21.92 -41.84 -31.73
C VAL A 254 20.60 -42.53 -31.36
N ASN A 255 19.49 -41.77 -31.43
CA ASN A 255 18.47 -42.07 -32.44
C ASN A 255 17.69 -40.83 -32.94
N ARG A 256 17.39 -40.86 -34.23
CA ARG A 256 16.83 -39.82 -35.11
C ARG A 256 15.32 -40.04 -35.23
N PHE A 257 14.49 -39.00 -35.07
CA PHE A 257 13.18 -38.92 -35.74
C PHE A 257 12.84 -37.47 -36.08
N GLN A 258 12.66 -37.24 -37.38
CA GLN A 258 12.19 -36.00 -38.01
C GLN A 258 10.66 -35.95 -38.04
N GLN A 259 10.14 -34.72 -38.17
CA GLN A 259 9.04 -34.21 -39.01
C GLN A 259 8.26 -33.17 -38.19
N SER A 260 8.47 -31.86 -38.39
CA SER A 260 7.85 -30.97 -39.40
C SER A 260 6.33 -31.09 -39.46
N VAL A 261 5.60 -30.00 -39.14
CA VAL A 261 4.69 -29.29 -40.06
C VAL A 261 4.18 -28.00 -39.37
N THR A 262 4.29 -26.91 -40.14
CA THR A 262 3.74 -25.56 -39.96
C THR A 262 2.22 -25.52 -40.22
N HIS A 263 1.46 -24.73 -39.47
CA HIS A 263 0.32 -24.00 -40.07
C HIS A 263 -0.11 -22.74 -39.31
N VAL A 264 -0.49 -21.76 -40.13
CA VAL A 264 -0.90 -20.38 -39.87
C VAL A 264 -2.42 -20.32 -39.67
N GLY A 265 -2.92 -19.34 -38.90
CA GLY A 265 -4.37 -19.05 -38.87
C GLY A 265 -4.75 -17.80 -38.09
N ARG A 266 -4.81 -16.67 -38.78
CA ARG A 266 -5.29 -15.35 -38.35
C ARG A 266 -6.69 -15.16 -38.96
N PHE A 267 -7.70 -14.78 -38.19
CA PHE A 267 -8.98 -14.28 -38.72
C PHE A 267 -9.46 -13.06 -37.93
N GLN A 268 -9.61 -11.94 -38.64
CA GLN A 268 -10.32 -10.73 -38.24
C GLN A 268 -11.77 -10.83 -38.73
N TYR A 269 -12.71 -10.24 -37.98
CA TYR A 269 -14.06 -9.94 -38.44
C TYR A 269 -14.25 -8.42 -38.40
N LEU A 270 -14.68 -7.84 -39.52
CA LEU A 270 -15.27 -6.52 -39.65
C LEU A 270 -16.69 -6.70 -40.21
N GLN A 271 -17.66 -6.08 -39.56
CA GLN A 271 -18.82 -5.43 -40.17
C GLN A 271 -18.99 -4.08 -39.49
#